data_AF-A0A435YQZ0-F1
#
_entry.id   AF-A0A435YQZ0-F1
#
_cell.length_a   1.000
_cell.length_b   1.000
_cell.length_c   1.000
_cell.angle_alpha   90.00
_cell.angle_beta   90.00
_cell.angle_gamma   90.00
#
_symmetry.space_group_name_H-M   'P 1'
#
loop_
_entity.id
_entity.type
_entity.pdbx_description
1 polymer ?
#
loop_
_entity_poly.entity_id
_entity_poly.type
_entity_poly.pdbx_seq_one_letter_code
_entity_poly.pdbx_strand_id
1 'polypeptide(L)' 'TPFLTLAAIFALGFAGLAWSFYPFVVPDRLTIWQAASAPESLAIILAGTVVVLPIIIFYSFYAYRVFGGKATDLTYD' A
#
# COMPACT_ATOMS: atom_id res chain seq x y z
N THR A 1 19.86 2.14 3.17
CA THR A 1 19.45 0.74 3.37
C THR A 1 18.56 0.50 4.59
N PRO A 2 18.74 1.10 5.79
CA PRO A 2 17.92 0.74 6.96
C PRO A 2 16.41 1.02 6.81
N PHE A 3 16.04 2.06 6.07
CA PHE A 3 14.64 2.38 5.76
C PHE A 3 13.95 1.27 4.94
N LEU A 4 14.61 0.75 3.91
CA LEU A 4 14.07 -0.31 3.06
C LEU A 4 13.88 -1.62 3.83
N THR A 5 14.83 -1.96 4.70
CA THR A 5 14.74 -3.16 5.54
C THR A 5 13.60 -3.05 6.55
N LEU A 6 13.41 -1.88 7.15
CA LEU A 6 12.27 -1.65 8.05
C LEU A 6 10.94 -1.78 7.30
N ALA A 7 10.82 -1.13 6.14
CA ALA A 7 9.62 -1.22 5.29
C ALA A 7 9.32 -2.67 4.88
N ALA A 8 10.35 -3.45 4.54
CA ALA A 8 10.20 -4.86 4.20
C ALA A 8 9.72 -5.71 5.40
N ILE A 9 10.27 -5.49 6.60
CA ILE A 9 9.82 -6.20 7.82
C ILE A 9 8.35 -5.90 8.10
N PHE A 10 7.93 -4.63 8.02
CA PHE A 10 6.53 -4.25 8.19
C PHE A 10 5.63 -4.90 7.13
N ALA A 11 6.03 -4.84 5.86
CA ALA A 11 5.28 -5.46 4.77
C ALA A 11 5.10 -6.98 4.97
N LEU A 12 6.17 -7.68 5.38
CA LEU A 12 6.13 -9.11 5.70
C LEU A 12 5.26 -9.41 6.92
N GLY A 13 5.30 -8.57 7.96
CA GLY A 13 4.44 -8.69 9.14
C GLY A 13 2.95 -8.57 8.78
N PHE A 14 2.59 -7.58 7.95
CA PHE A 14 1.22 -7.44 7.45
C PHE A 14 0.80 -8.60 6.54
N ALA A 15 1.70 -9.09 5.68
CA ALA A 15 1.42 -10.24 4.83
C ALA A 15 1.19 -11.51 5.67
N GLY A 16 2.01 -11.75 6.70
CA GLY A 16 1.85 -12.87 7.62
C GLY A 16 0.53 -12.79 8.42
N LEU A 17 0.15 -11.59 8.85
CA LEU A 17 -1.13 -11.35 9.51
C LEU A 17 -2.31 -11.63 8.57
N ALA A 18 -2.25 -11.15 7.33
CA ALA A 18 -3.28 -11.42 6.33
C ALA A 18 -3.40 -12.93 6.04
N TRP A 19 -2.26 -13.63 5.95
CA TRP A 19 -2.24 -15.08 5.76
C TRP A 19 -2.86 -15.83 6.94
N SER A 20 -2.63 -15.36 8.18
CA SER A 20 -3.17 -16.00 9.38
C SER A 20 -4.69 -15.99 9.44
N PHE A 21 -5.34 -15.01 8.83
CA PHE A 21 -6.80 -14.88 8.84
C PHE A 21 -7.46 -15.37 7.57
N TYR A 22 -6.73 -15.59 6.47
CA TYR A 22 -7.27 -16.13 5.24
C TYR A 22 -7.97 -17.49 5.48
N PRO A 23 -9.20 -17.73 5.01
CA PRO A 23 -10.02 -16.95 4.07
C PRO A 23 -11.06 -16.02 4.75
N PHE A 24 -10.90 -15.72 6.02
CA PHE A 24 -11.81 -14.87 6.80
C PHE A 24 -11.36 -13.41 6.79
N VAL A 25 -12.31 -12.51 6.54
CA VAL A 25 -12.13 -11.06 6.76
C VAL A 25 -12.35 -10.73 8.23
N VAL A 26 -13.34 -11.38 8.84
CA VAL A 26 -13.58 -11.38 10.28
C VAL A 26 -13.58 -12.84 10.74
N PRO A 27 -12.63 -13.25 11.61
CA PRO A 27 -12.53 -14.63 12.08
C PRO A 27 -13.86 -15.15 12.59
N ASP A 28 -14.23 -16.37 12.20
CA ASP A 28 -15.47 -17.07 12.60
C ASP A 28 -16.79 -16.35 12.28
N ARG A 29 -16.76 -15.26 11.50
CA ARG A 29 -17.94 -14.43 11.22
C ARG A 29 -18.17 -14.21 9.74
N LEU A 30 -17.12 -13.87 8.99
CA LEU A 30 -17.29 -13.38 7.63
C LEU A 30 -16.12 -13.80 6.72
N THR A 31 -16.42 -14.55 5.68
CA THR A 31 -15.45 -15.01 4.67
C THR A 31 -15.27 -14.00 3.55
N ILE A 32 -14.13 -14.03 2.83
CA ILE A 32 -13.87 -13.13 1.69
C ILE A 32 -14.96 -13.15 0.61
N TRP A 33 -15.61 -14.30 0.42
CA TRP A 33 -16.67 -14.48 -0.59
C TRP A 33 -17.97 -13.82 -0.16
N GLN A 34 -18.29 -13.89 1.13
CA GLN A 34 -19.45 -13.22 1.71
C GLN A 34 -19.22 -11.71 1.87
N ALA A 35 -17.95 -11.29 1.99
CA ALA A 35 -17.54 -9.89 2.01
C ALA A 35 -17.62 -9.21 0.65
N ALA A 36 -17.56 -10.00 -0.43
CA ALA A 36 -17.44 -9.48 -1.77
C ALA A 36 -18.71 -8.71 -2.17
N SER A 37 -18.51 -7.49 -2.68
CA SER A 37 -19.58 -6.72 -3.31
C SER A 37 -20.02 -7.37 -4.64
N ALA A 38 -21.14 -6.89 -5.20
CA ALA A 38 -21.61 -7.33 -6.51
C ALA A 38 -20.48 -7.26 -7.56
N PRO A 39 -20.33 -8.29 -8.43
CA PRO A 39 -19.22 -8.36 -9.38
C PRO A 39 -19.09 -7.13 -10.29
N GLU A 40 -20.20 -6.51 -10.66
CA GLU A 40 -20.25 -5.31 -11.50
C GLU A 40 -19.62 -4.11 -10.78
N SER A 41 -19.97 -3.89 -9.52
CA SER A 41 -19.36 -2.85 -8.68
C SER A 41 -17.86 -3.11 -8.47
N LEU A 42 -17.48 -4.38 -8.25
CA LEU A 42 -16.08 -4.75 -8.09
C LEU A 42 -15.27 -4.49 -9.37
N ALA A 43 -15.85 -4.73 -10.55
CA ALA A 43 -15.21 -4.45 -11.84
C ALA A 43 -14.98 -2.94 -12.05
N ILE A 44 -15.92 -2.09 -11.64
CA ILE A 44 -15.74 -0.62 -11.70
C ILE A 44 -14.61 -0.18 -10.77
N ILE A 45 -14.57 -0.71 -9.54
CA ILE A 45 -13.49 -0.42 -8.58
C ILE A 45 -12.14 -0.88 -9.13
N LEU A 46 -12.08 -2.06 -9.75
CA LEU A 46 -10.87 -2.56 -10.39
C LEU A 46 -10.40 -1.64 -11.52
N ALA A 47 -11.30 -1.20 -12.41
CA ALA A 47 -10.97 -0.28 -13.49
C ALA A 47 -10.41 1.05 -12.96
N GLY A 48 -11.04 1.62 -11.93
CA GLY A 48 -10.51 2.80 -11.24
C GLY A 48 -9.14 2.55 -10.61
N THR A 49 -8.95 1.40 -9.96
CA THR A 49 -7.69 1.03 -9.30
C THR A 49 -6.56 0.89 -10.31
N VAL A 50 -6.80 0.29 -11.47
CA VAL A 50 -5.80 0.13 -12.53
C VAL A 50 -5.26 1.46 -13.04
N VAL A 51 -6.07 2.53 -13.02
CA VAL A 51 -5.63 3.87 -13.44
C VAL A 51 -5.03 4.65 -12.27
N VAL A 52 -5.67 4.63 -11.11
CA VAL A 52 -5.30 5.47 -9.96
C VAL A 52 -4.04 4.95 -9.26
N LEU A 53 -3.91 3.63 -9.09
CA LEU A 53 -2.76 3.03 -8.42
C LEU A 53 -1.41 3.37 -9.09
N PRO A 54 -1.22 3.25 -10.42
CA PRO A 54 0.04 3.63 -11.04
C PRO A 54 0.32 5.14 -10.94
N ILE A 55 -0.72 5.99 -10.95
CA ILE A 55 -0.56 7.43 -10.75
C ILE A 55 -0.02 7.71 -9.34
N ILE A 56 -0.57 7.07 -8.31
CA ILE A 56 -0.11 7.21 -6.93
C ILE A 56 1.36 6.76 -6.79
N ILE A 57 1.71 5.61 -7.38
CA ILE A 57 3.08 5.08 -7.35
C ILE A 57 4.04 6.06 -8.05
N PHE A 58 3.67 6.54 -9.24
CA PHE A 58 4.48 7.49 -10.01
C PHE A 58 4.71 8.79 -9.23
N TYR A 59 3.64 9.37 -8.67
CA TYR A 59 3.74 10.57 -7.86
C TYR A 59 4.63 10.36 -6.63
N SER A 60 4.47 9.23 -5.94
CA SER A 60 5.27 8.92 -4.76
C SER A 60 6.75 8.82 -5.11
N PHE A 61 7.09 8.11 -6.20
CA PHE A 61 8.46 8.02 -6.69
C PHE A 61 9.03 9.40 -7.10
N TYR A 62 8.23 10.20 -7.80
CA TYR A 62 8.60 11.56 -8.19
C TYR A 62 8.88 12.44 -6.96
N ALA A 63 8.02 12.40 -5.94
CA ALA A 63 8.21 13.13 -4.70
C ALA A 63 9.51 12.72 -3.99
N TYR A 64 9.79 11.42 -3.86
CA TYR A 64 11.06 10.94 -3.30
C TYR A 64 12.27 11.40 -4.12
N ARG A 65 12.16 11.49 -5.45
CA ARG A 65 13.22 12.00 -6.32
C ARG A 65 13.45 13.50 -6.12
N VAL A 66 12.37 14.30 -6.05
CA VAL A 66 12.44 15.76 -5.91
C VAL A 66 12.97 16.16 -4.53
N PHE A 67 12.52 15.49 -3.47
CA PHE A 67 12.89 15.82 -2.09
C PHE A 67 14.06 14.97 -1.54
N GLY A 68 14.73 14.19 -2.38
CA GLY A 68 15.85 13.32 -1.97
C GLY A 68 17.18 14.03 -1.71
N GLY A 69 17.21 15.37 -1.78
CA GLY A 69 18.41 16.16 -1.47
C GLY A 69 18.77 16.11 0.02
N LYS A 70 20.06 16.19 0.33
CA LYS A 70 20.52 16.32 1.74
C LYS A 70 20.09 17.69 2.27
N ALA A 71 19.43 17.72 3.43
CA ALA A 71 19.21 18.97 4.15
C ALA A 71 20.58 19.51 4.60
N THR A 72 20.92 20.72 4.15
CA THR A 72 22.09 21.46 4.63
C THR A 72 21.65 22.44 5.71
N ASP A 73 22.53 22.73 6.66
CA ASP A 73 22.31 23.82 7.60
C ASP A 73 22.32 25.16 6.85
N LEU A 74 21.43 26.06 7.26
CA LEU A 74 21.34 27.41 6.72
C LEU A 74 22.45 28.26 7.33
N THR A 75 23.54 28.47 6.60
CA THR A 75 24.56 29.45 6.96
C THR A 75 24.08 30.84 6.53
N TYR A 76 23.81 31.70 7.51
CA TYR A 76 23.64 33.13 7.29
C TYR A 76 24.99 33.79 7.57
N ASP A 77 25.66 34.27 6.52
CA ASP A 77 26.80 35.18 6.63
C ASP A 77 26.33 36.60 6.99
#